data_AF-A0A7X7ZDZ9-F1
#
_entry.id   AF-A0A7X7ZDZ9-F1
#
_cell.length_a   1.000
_cell.length_b   1.000
_cell.length_c   1.000
_cell.angle_alpha   90.00
_cell.angle_beta   90.00
_cell.angle_gamma   90.00
#
_symmetry.space_group_name_H-M   'P 1'
#
loop_
_entity.id
_entity.type
_entity.pdbx_description
1 polymer ?
#
loop_
_entity_poly.entity_id
_entity_poly.type
_entity_poly.pdbx_seq_one_letter_code
_entity_poly.pdbx_strand_id
1 'polypeptide(L)'
;MINYPNGKKKNWTSNHTSAGGRGMKLESDINTTNQWYLSNDTAVVHKKPTPITIVKVDYPKRSAAKITEAYFKLPSTTDYNGAYRGRYLDFEAKECASKASFPFKSLHPHQISHLEAVLKQQAIAFLIVRFTQFDETYYVPADRVIDYWQNSGTSSYPYAWFKENGYLIPGSYVNPVDYIQIVDQLYFDPQKERNSSNGYK
;
A
#
# COMPACT_ATOMS: atom_id res chain seq x y z
N MET A 1 34.35 50.61 5.97
CA MET A 1 34.87 49.28 5.57
C MET A 1 33.69 48.36 5.47
N ILE A 2 33.39 47.90 4.26
CA ILE A 2 32.17 47.15 3.90
C ILE A 2 32.37 45.68 4.30
N ASN A 3 31.43 45.13 5.06
CA ASN A 3 31.46 43.75 5.53
C ASN A 3 30.55 42.89 4.64
N TYR A 4 31.11 41.96 3.86
CA TYR A 4 30.35 41.01 3.03
C TYR A 4 30.25 39.63 3.71
N PRO A 5 29.16 38.87 3.46
CA PRO A 5 28.74 37.78 4.33
C PRO A 5 29.48 36.47 4.08
N ASN A 6 29.83 35.78 5.17
CA ASN A 6 30.31 34.40 5.20
C ASN A 6 29.32 33.44 4.53
N GLY A 7 29.71 32.92 3.36
CA GLY A 7 29.03 31.81 2.69
C GLY A 7 29.14 30.53 3.53
N LYS A 8 28.04 30.12 4.16
CA LYS A 8 27.92 28.82 4.82
C LYS A 8 28.02 27.72 3.76
N LYS A 9 29.05 26.88 3.82
CA LYS A 9 29.14 25.64 3.03
C LYS A 9 27.96 24.74 3.43
N LYS A 10 27.01 24.54 2.50
CA LYS A 10 25.98 23.50 2.63
C LYS A 10 26.68 22.15 2.51
N ASN A 11 26.87 21.48 3.64
CA ASN A 11 27.18 20.05 3.65
C ASN A 11 25.92 19.33 3.15
N TRP A 12 25.86 19.07 1.84
CA TRP A 12 24.98 18.06 1.30
C TRP A 12 25.47 16.73 1.87
N THR A 13 24.79 16.21 2.88
CA THR A 13 24.87 14.79 3.20
C THR A 13 24.33 14.05 1.98
N SER A 14 25.23 13.63 1.10
CA SER A 14 24.93 12.62 0.11
C SER A 14 24.47 11.39 0.88
N ASN A 15 23.16 11.13 0.88
CA ASN A 15 22.67 9.80 1.23
C ASN A 15 23.38 8.84 0.31
N HIS A 16 24.25 8.02 0.88
CA HIS A 16 24.84 6.89 0.21
C HIS A 16 23.70 6.04 -0.33
N THR A 17 23.42 6.16 -1.63
CA THR A 17 22.74 5.14 -2.40
C THR A 17 23.74 4.00 -2.54
N SER A 18 23.68 3.08 -1.58
CA SER A 18 24.31 1.77 -1.75
C SER A 18 23.68 1.11 -2.98
N ALA A 19 24.48 1.03 -4.04
CA ALA A 19 24.20 0.20 -5.19
C ALA A 19 24.05 -1.26 -4.71
N GLY A 20 22.80 -1.73 -4.67
CA GLY A 20 22.46 -3.05 -4.14
C GLY A 20 20.96 -3.19 -3.87
N GLY A 21 20.10 -2.78 -4.81
CA GLY A 21 18.64 -2.82 -4.69
C GLY A 21 18.02 -4.22 -4.78
N ARG A 22 18.55 -5.19 -4.03
CA ARG A 22 17.91 -6.50 -3.82
C ARG A 22 17.70 -6.66 -2.31
N GLY A 23 16.45 -6.51 -1.86
CA GLY A 23 16.08 -6.72 -0.45
C GLY A 23 15.41 -5.53 0.28
N MET A 24 14.84 -4.56 -0.43
CA MET A 24 13.98 -3.57 0.22
C MET A 24 12.66 -4.21 0.67
N LYS A 25 12.20 -3.86 1.87
CA LYS A 25 10.89 -4.29 2.38
C LYS A 25 9.78 -3.73 1.48
N LEU A 26 8.74 -4.51 1.24
CA LEU A 26 7.56 -4.14 0.44
C LEU A 26 6.99 -2.77 0.82
N GLU A 27 6.95 -2.44 2.12
CA GLU A 27 6.49 -1.13 2.58
C GLU A 27 7.34 0.02 2.02
N SER A 28 8.67 -0.12 1.99
CA SER A 28 9.56 0.90 1.44
C SER A 28 9.28 1.09 -0.05
N ASP A 29 9.14 -0.01 -0.78
CA ASP A 29 8.88 -0.01 -2.21
C ASP A 29 7.54 0.64 -2.58
N ILE A 30 6.49 0.34 -1.80
CA ILE A 30 5.18 0.98 -1.95
C ILE A 30 5.28 2.47 -1.64
N ASN A 31 6.00 2.86 -0.59
CA ASN A 31 6.16 4.27 -0.24
C ASN A 31 6.94 5.04 -1.33
N THR A 32 7.99 4.46 -1.89
CA THR A 32 8.73 5.03 -3.03
C THR A 32 7.81 5.19 -4.24
N THR A 33 7.05 4.14 -4.58
CA THR A 33 6.09 4.17 -5.70
C THR A 33 5.01 5.24 -5.47
N ASN A 34 4.45 5.34 -4.25
CA ASN A 34 3.42 6.34 -3.92
C ASN A 34 3.97 7.78 -4.01
N GLN A 35 5.21 8.01 -3.59
CA GLN A 35 5.86 9.32 -3.76
C GLN A 35 6.06 9.67 -5.22
N TRP A 36 6.40 8.68 -6.05
CA TRP A 36 6.51 8.88 -7.48
C TRP A 36 5.15 9.22 -8.11
N TYR A 37 4.08 8.48 -7.77
CA TYR A 37 2.73 8.80 -8.25
C TYR A 37 2.31 10.22 -7.89
N LEU A 38 2.60 10.67 -6.66
CA LEU A 38 2.26 12.01 -6.21
C LEU A 38 3.07 13.08 -6.95
N SER A 39 4.36 12.85 -7.16
CA SER A 39 5.26 13.81 -7.82
C SER A 39 4.96 13.98 -9.31
N ASN A 40 4.33 12.98 -9.91
CA ASN A 40 3.99 12.93 -11.34
C ASN A 40 2.49 13.08 -11.60
N ASP A 41 1.71 13.59 -10.65
CA ASP A 41 0.26 13.79 -10.75
C ASP A 41 -0.53 12.55 -11.22
N THR A 42 -0.02 11.35 -10.92
CA THR A 42 -0.63 10.08 -11.35
C THR A 42 -1.72 9.64 -10.38
N ALA A 43 -1.40 9.59 -9.08
CA ALA A 43 -2.33 9.20 -8.01
C ALA A 43 -1.91 9.83 -6.69
N VAL A 44 -2.87 10.05 -5.79
CA VAL A 44 -2.61 10.57 -4.44
C VAL A 44 -2.89 9.47 -3.44
N VAL A 45 -1.86 8.73 -3.02
CA VAL A 45 -1.97 7.59 -2.12
C VAL A 45 -0.97 7.72 -0.97
N HIS A 46 -1.42 7.45 0.26
CA HIS A 46 -0.60 7.56 1.45
C HIS A 46 -0.77 6.36 2.37
N LYS A 47 0.28 6.10 3.16
CA LYS A 47 0.20 5.20 4.32
C LYS A 47 -0.43 5.95 5.50
N LYS A 48 -1.38 5.32 6.17
CA LYS A 48 -1.93 5.81 7.43
C LYS A 48 -0.87 5.70 8.53
N PRO A 49 -0.70 6.73 9.39
CA PRO A 49 0.23 6.66 10.48
C PRO A 49 -0.20 5.60 11.50
N THR A 50 0.77 4.96 12.15
CA THR A 50 0.49 3.97 13.19
C THR A 50 -0.34 4.61 14.31
N PRO A 51 -1.52 4.06 14.65
CA PRO A 51 -2.40 4.69 15.62
C PRO A 51 -1.83 4.56 17.03
N ILE A 52 -1.75 5.70 17.74
CA ILE A 52 -1.30 5.79 19.12
C ILE A 52 -2.31 6.55 19.99
N THR A 53 -2.38 6.20 21.26
CA THR A 53 -3.02 7.00 22.32
C THR A 53 -1.94 7.83 22.98
N ILE A 54 -2.00 9.15 22.83
CA ILE A 54 -1.09 10.05 23.53
C ILE A 54 -1.63 10.24 24.95
N VAL A 55 -0.81 9.97 25.95
CA VAL A 55 -1.17 10.10 27.37
C VAL A 55 -0.54 11.35 27.97
N LYS A 56 0.72 11.63 27.63
CA LYS A 56 1.43 12.81 28.13
C LYS A 56 2.19 13.53 27.05
N VAL A 57 2.11 14.86 27.08
CA VAL A 57 2.81 15.78 26.19
C VAL A 57 3.44 16.90 27.00
N ASP A 58 4.72 17.15 26.76
CA ASP A 58 5.46 18.28 27.29
C ASP A 58 5.63 19.35 26.20
N TYR A 59 5.58 20.63 26.60
CA TYR A 59 5.73 21.77 25.68
C TYR A 59 6.97 22.60 26.06
N PRO A 60 8.17 22.20 25.63
CA PRO A 60 9.41 22.89 26.02
C PRO A 60 9.49 24.33 25.49
N LYS A 61 8.82 24.64 24.37
CA LYS A 61 8.72 25.98 23.76
C LYS A 61 7.40 26.08 22.98
N ARG A 62 6.91 27.29 22.68
CA ARG A 62 5.63 27.51 21.95
C ARG A 62 5.55 26.81 20.57
N SER A 63 6.69 26.53 19.93
CA SER A 63 6.76 25.90 18.60
C SER A 63 6.99 24.40 18.62
N ALA A 64 7.00 23.75 19.79
CA ALA A 64 7.37 22.34 19.90
C ALA A 64 6.50 21.61 20.94
N ALA A 65 5.98 20.46 20.54
CA ALA A 65 5.31 19.50 21.42
C ALA A 65 6.14 18.21 21.44
N LYS A 66 6.39 17.67 22.64
CA LYS A 66 7.11 16.41 22.83
C LYS A 66 6.17 15.41 23.50
N ILE A 67 5.80 14.36 22.78
CA ILE A 67 5.09 13.23 23.37
C ILE A 67 6.05 12.51 24.32
N THR A 68 5.67 12.39 25.59
CA THR A 68 6.49 11.74 26.63
C THR A 68 5.94 10.39 27.06
N GLU A 69 4.65 10.14 26.84
CA GLU A 69 4.00 8.85 27.09
C GLU A 69 2.91 8.60 26.06
N ALA A 70 2.93 7.43 25.43
CA ALA A 70 1.91 6.97 24.51
C ALA A 70 1.81 5.44 24.47
N TYR A 71 0.63 4.93 24.14
CA TYR A 71 0.36 3.49 23.97
C TYR A 71 -0.10 3.23 22.54
N PHE A 72 0.38 2.15 21.92
CA PHE A 72 -0.12 1.71 20.61
C PHE A 72 -1.59 1.31 20.70
N LYS A 73 -2.38 1.69 19.68
CA LYS A 73 -3.72 1.16 19.48
C LYS A 73 -3.67 0.05 18.45
N LEU A 74 -4.57 -0.92 18.58
CA LEU A 74 -4.85 -1.85 17.49
C LEU A 74 -5.44 -1.03 16.32
N PRO A 75 -4.88 -1.12 15.11
CA PRO A 75 -5.51 -0.50 13.94
C PRO A 75 -6.89 -1.14 13.71
N SER A 76 -7.83 -0.34 13.22
CA SER A 76 -9.18 -0.80 12.86
C SER A 76 -9.39 -0.87 11.34
N THR A 77 -8.43 -0.37 10.57
CA THR A 77 -8.49 -0.26 9.11
C THR A 77 -7.21 -0.80 8.48
N THR A 78 -7.22 -0.91 7.17
CA THR A 78 -6.06 -1.12 6.30
C THR A 78 -5.02 0.01 6.41
N ASP A 79 -3.79 -0.29 6.01
CA ASP A 79 -2.65 0.63 6.13
C ASP A 79 -2.59 1.73 5.05
N TYR A 80 -3.14 1.54 3.84
CA TYR A 80 -3.01 2.52 2.74
C TYR A 80 -4.35 2.94 2.18
N ASN A 81 -4.46 4.21 1.81
CA ASN A 81 -5.59 4.72 1.05
C ASN A 81 -5.23 5.94 0.20
N GLY A 82 -6.13 6.30 -0.72
CA GLY A 82 -5.92 7.42 -1.61
C GLY A 82 -6.99 7.61 -2.65
N ALA A 83 -6.65 8.37 -3.69
CA ALA A 83 -7.52 8.66 -4.82
C ALA A 83 -6.77 8.48 -6.14
N TYR A 84 -7.45 7.90 -7.12
CA TYR A 84 -7.00 7.78 -8.50
C TYR A 84 -8.19 7.96 -9.43
N ARG A 85 -8.08 8.91 -10.38
CA ARG A 85 -9.13 9.24 -11.38
C ARG A 85 -10.53 9.40 -10.76
N GLY A 86 -10.62 10.07 -9.61
CA GLY A 86 -11.88 10.32 -8.89
C GLY A 86 -12.44 9.13 -8.10
N ARG A 87 -11.77 7.98 -8.08
CA ARG A 87 -12.16 6.79 -7.28
C ARG A 87 -11.30 6.69 -6.02
N TYR A 88 -11.94 6.33 -4.91
CA TYR A 88 -11.24 6.00 -3.65
C TYR A 88 -10.53 4.65 -3.79
N LEU A 89 -9.27 4.62 -3.37
CA LEU A 89 -8.42 3.43 -3.27
C LEU A 89 -8.19 3.10 -1.80
N ASP A 90 -8.25 1.82 -1.43
CA ASP A 90 -7.98 1.34 -0.07
C ASP A 90 -7.34 -0.04 -0.13
N PHE A 91 -6.16 -0.22 0.48
CA PHE A 91 -5.48 -1.50 0.42
C PHE A 91 -4.57 -1.77 1.61
N GLU A 92 -4.28 -3.05 1.78
CA GLU A 92 -3.34 -3.57 2.75
C GLU A 92 -2.17 -4.26 2.05
N ALA A 93 -0.95 -4.14 2.61
CA ALA A 93 0.25 -4.71 2.02
C ALA A 93 0.94 -5.68 2.98
N LYS A 94 1.23 -6.90 2.54
CA LYS A 94 1.85 -7.94 3.37
C LYS A 94 2.97 -8.66 2.63
N GLU A 95 4.01 -9.05 3.38
CA GLU A 95 5.05 -9.93 2.88
C GLU A 95 4.81 -11.37 3.36
N CYS A 96 5.20 -12.33 2.53
CA CYS A 96 5.12 -13.75 2.81
C CYS A 96 6.45 -14.44 2.46
N ALA A 97 7.12 -15.00 3.47
CA ALA A 97 8.32 -15.81 3.27
C ALA A 97 8.02 -17.29 3.01
N SER A 98 6.75 -17.71 3.08
CA SER A 98 6.34 -19.09 2.80
C SER A 98 6.33 -19.33 1.29
N LYS A 99 6.87 -20.47 0.86
CA LYS A 99 6.79 -20.91 -0.55
C LYS A 99 5.45 -21.57 -0.90
N ALA A 100 4.66 -21.95 0.11
CA ALA A 100 3.48 -22.79 -0.08
C ALA A 100 2.17 -22.00 0.01
N SER A 101 2.05 -21.11 1.00
CA SER A 101 0.79 -20.41 1.27
C SER A 101 0.97 -19.16 2.14
N PHE A 102 0.03 -18.22 1.98
CA PHE A 102 -0.12 -17.02 2.81
C PHE A 102 -1.15 -17.29 3.93
N PRO A 103 -0.75 -17.31 5.21
CA PRO A 103 -1.65 -17.63 6.31
C PRO A 103 -2.76 -16.59 6.52
N PHE A 104 -3.99 -17.00 6.81
CA PHE A 104 -5.10 -16.07 7.09
C PHE A 104 -4.80 -15.16 8.27
N LYS A 105 -4.11 -15.67 9.29
CA LYS A 105 -3.68 -14.89 10.48
C LYS A 105 -2.80 -13.69 10.15
N SER A 106 -2.22 -13.63 8.95
CA SER A 106 -1.45 -12.48 8.49
C SER A 106 -2.35 -11.28 8.14
N LEU A 107 -3.66 -11.49 7.99
CA LEU A 107 -4.68 -10.45 7.86
C LEU A 107 -5.55 -10.48 9.12
N HIS A 108 -5.62 -9.37 9.83
CA HIS A 108 -6.48 -9.30 11.00
C HIS A 108 -7.96 -9.25 10.56
N PRO A 109 -8.90 -9.87 11.32
CA PRO A 109 -10.32 -9.88 10.94
C PRO A 109 -10.92 -8.50 10.66
N HIS A 110 -10.51 -7.48 11.43
CA HIS A 110 -10.97 -6.10 11.22
C HIS A 110 -10.56 -5.54 9.85
N GLN A 111 -9.43 -5.98 9.27
CA GLN A 111 -8.99 -5.55 7.94
C GLN A 111 -9.90 -6.13 6.86
N ILE A 112 -10.28 -7.41 6.98
CA ILE A 112 -11.24 -8.06 6.09
C ILE A 112 -12.61 -7.36 6.16
N SER A 113 -13.12 -7.11 7.38
CA SER A 113 -14.38 -6.39 7.56
C SER A 113 -14.33 -4.95 7.03
N HIS A 114 -13.20 -4.25 7.17
CA HIS A 114 -12.99 -2.92 6.60
C HIS A 114 -13.02 -2.96 5.07
N LEU A 115 -12.28 -3.89 4.45
CA LEU A 115 -12.29 -4.06 2.99
C LEU A 115 -13.70 -4.35 2.46
N GLU A 116 -14.45 -5.20 3.14
CA GLU A 116 -15.86 -5.48 2.81
C GLU A 116 -16.73 -4.21 2.87
N ALA A 117 -16.55 -3.40 3.91
CA ALA A 117 -17.26 -2.12 4.05
C ALA A 117 -16.89 -1.12 2.95
N VAL A 118 -15.62 -1.05 2.54
CA VAL A 118 -15.15 -0.21 1.43
C VAL A 118 -15.77 -0.65 0.10
N LEU A 119 -15.79 -1.96 -0.19
CA LEU A 119 -16.41 -2.49 -1.40
C LEU A 119 -17.91 -2.17 -1.48
N LYS A 120 -18.62 -2.20 -0.35
CA LYS A 120 -20.05 -1.81 -0.28
C LYS A 120 -20.28 -0.36 -0.72
N GLN A 121 -19.28 0.51 -0.64
CA GLN A 121 -19.32 1.91 -1.12
C GLN A 121 -18.83 2.06 -2.58
N GLN A 122 -18.70 0.97 -3.34
CA GLN A 122 -18.25 0.95 -4.73
C GLN A 122 -16.83 1.53 -4.94
N ALA A 123 -16.03 1.60 -3.88
CA ALA A 123 -14.64 1.97 -3.94
C ALA A 123 -13.75 0.78 -4.37
N ILE A 124 -12.51 1.08 -4.77
CA ILE A 124 -11.55 0.07 -5.21
C ILE A 124 -10.76 -0.39 -3.99
N ALA A 125 -10.95 -1.65 -3.61
CA ALA A 125 -10.27 -2.27 -2.48
C ALA A 125 -9.47 -3.50 -2.90
N PHE A 126 -8.26 -3.68 -2.37
CA PHE A 126 -7.38 -4.78 -2.77
C PHE A 126 -6.32 -5.10 -1.70
N LEU A 127 -5.58 -6.19 -1.92
CA LEU A 127 -4.36 -6.51 -1.21
C LEU A 127 -3.16 -6.46 -2.15
N ILE A 128 -2.00 -6.07 -1.60
CA ILE A 128 -0.70 -6.28 -2.22
C ILE A 128 0.05 -7.33 -1.38
N VAL A 129 0.38 -8.48 -1.97
CA VAL A 129 1.10 -9.56 -1.28
C VAL A 129 2.40 -9.87 -2.00
N ARG A 130 3.54 -9.72 -1.33
CA ARG A 130 4.85 -10.11 -1.86
C ARG A 130 5.28 -11.46 -1.31
N PHE A 131 5.49 -12.43 -2.19
CA PHE A 131 6.14 -13.69 -1.85
C PHE A 131 7.66 -13.54 -1.99
N THR A 132 8.34 -13.27 -0.88
CA THR A 132 9.76 -12.90 -0.87
C THR A 132 10.69 -14.01 -1.36
N GLN A 133 10.27 -15.27 -1.25
CA GLN A 133 11.03 -16.42 -1.76
C GLN A 133 10.97 -16.57 -3.28
N PHE A 134 9.95 -15.99 -3.93
CA PHE A 134 9.78 -16.00 -5.38
C PHE A 134 10.14 -14.65 -6.01
N ASP A 135 10.32 -13.60 -5.19
CA ASP A 135 10.47 -12.21 -5.65
C ASP A 135 9.28 -11.75 -6.50
N GLU A 136 8.09 -12.26 -6.17
CA GLU A 136 6.85 -11.96 -6.90
C GLU A 136 5.90 -11.16 -6.00
N THR A 137 5.33 -10.09 -6.56
CA THR A 137 4.38 -9.22 -5.85
C THR A 137 3.04 -9.24 -6.58
N TYR A 138 1.98 -9.58 -5.85
CA TYR A 138 0.64 -9.76 -6.41
C TYR A 138 -0.31 -8.67 -5.94
N TYR A 139 -1.06 -8.10 -6.90
CA TYR A 139 -2.30 -7.37 -6.65
C TYR A 139 -3.43 -8.38 -6.57
N VAL A 140 -4.27 -8.34 -5.53
CA VAL A 140 -5.44 -9.20 -5.42
C VAL A 140 -6.67 -8.37 -5.11
N PRO A 141 -7.70 -8.36 -5.97
CA PRO A 141 -8.99 -7.73 -5.68
C PRO A 141 -9.56 -8.20 -4.34
N ALA A 142 -10.07 -7.27 -3.51
CA ALA A 142 -10.51 -7.61 -2.16
C ALA A 142 -11.74 -8.53 -2.14
N ASP A 143 -12.61 -8.46 -3.14
CA ASP A 143 -13.76 -9.36 -3.30
C ASP A 143 -13.32 -10.83 -3.38
N ARG A 144 -12.29 -11.13 -4.16
CA ARG A 144 -11.70 -12.49 -4.27
C ARG A 144 -11.09 -12.95 -2.95
N VAL A 145 -10.38 -12.05 -2.27
CA VAL A 145 -9.79 -12.33 -0.95
C VAL A 145 -10.88 -12.68 0.06
N ILE A 146 -11.92 -11.86 0.16
CA ILE A 146 -13.02 -12.02 1.11
C ILE A 146 -13.79 -13.31 0.82
N ASP A 147 -14.13 -13.57 -0.44
CA ASP A 147 -14.84 -14.79 -0.84
C ASP A 147 -14.08 -16.05 -0.44
N TYR A 148 -12.78 -16.13 -0.77
CA TYR A 148 -11.96 -17.28 -0.39
C TYR A 148 -11.79 -17.41 1.13
N TRP A 149 -11.64 -16.29 1.83
CA TRP A 149 -11.53 -16.28 3.30
C TRP A 149 -12.77 -16.87 3.98
N GLN A 150 -13.96 -16.54 3.47
CA GLN A 150 -15.23 -16.99 4.03
C GLN A 150 -15.58 -18.44 3.63
N ASN A 151 -15.28 -18.83 2.39
CA ASN A 151 -15.85 -20.04 1.79
C ASN A 151 -14.86 -21.21 1.62
N SER A 152 -13.54 -21.00 1.71
CA SER A 152 -12.56 -22.05 1.37
C SER A 152 -12.51 -23.23 2.37
N GLY A 153 -12.97 -23.04 3.61
CA GLY A 153 -12.80 -24.03 4.68
C GLY A 153 -11.34 -24.27 5.11
N THR A 154 -10.41 -23.42 4.65
CA THR A 154 -8.97 -23.50 4.97
C THR A 154 -8.53 -22.39 5.93
N SER A 155 -7.24 -22.36 6.30
CA SER A 155 -6.64 -21.33 7.16
C SER A 155 -5.52 -20.52 6.47
N SER A 156 -5.37 -20.68 5.16
CA SER A 156 -4.34 -20.00 4.36
C SER A 156 -4.72 -19.96 2.88
N TYR A 157 -4.26 -18.95 2.17
CA TYR A 157 -4.34 -18.86 0.71
C TYR A 157 -3.13 -19.60 0.09
N PRO A 158 -3.31 -20.68 -0.68
CA PRO A 158 -2.20 -21.34 -1.37
C PRO A 158 -1.50 -20.37 -2.33
N TYR A 159 -0.19 -20.53 -2.52
CA TYR A 159 0.55 -19.72 -3.49
C TYR A 159 -0.05 -19.80 -4.91
N ALA A 160 -0.49 -21.00 -5.31
CA ALA A 160 -1.18 -21.21 -6.59
C ALA A 160 -2.47 -20.38 -6.71
N TRP A 161 -3.18 -20.15 -5.60
CA TRP A 161 -4.38 -19.31 -5.60
C TRP A 161 -4.06 -17.86 -5.96
N PHE A 162 -2.92 -17.30 -5.53
CA PHE A 162 -2.51 -15.95 -5.94
C PHE A 162 -2.17 -15.86 -7.42
N LYS A 163 -1.57 -16.90 -7.99
CA LYS A 163 -1.30 -16.97 -9.43
C LYS A 163 -2.57 -16.99 -10.27
N GLU A 164 -3.61 -17.64 -9.76
CA GLU A 164 -4.89 -17.78 -10.46
C GLU A 164 -5.83 -16.58 -10.23
N ASN A 165 -5.83 -16.02 -9.02
CA ASN A 165 -6.80 -15.01 -8.59
C ASN A 165 -6.20 -13.61 -8.41
N GLY A 166 -4.89 -13.48 -8.45
CA GLY A 166 -4.18 -12.20 -8.41
C GLY A 166 -3.63 -11.80 -9.78
N TYR A 167 -2.98 -10.64 -9.80
CA TYR A 167 -2.28 -10.10 -10.94
C TYR A 167 -0.85 -9.78 -10.49
N LEU A 168 0.15 -10.21 -11.27
CA LEU A 168 1.54 -9.87 -10.98
C LEU A 168 1.72 -8.36 -11.18
N ILE A 169 2.21 -7.69 -10.14
CA ILE A 169 2.50 -6.26 -10.19
C ILE A 169 3.85 -6.06 -10.88
N PRO A 170 3.91 -5.29 -11.97
CA PRO A 170 5.17 -4.95 -12.60
C PRO A 170 6.00 -4.04 -11.67
N GLY A 171 7.32 -4.25 -11.71
CA GLY A 171 8.27 -3.44 -10.97
C GLY A 171 9.32 -2.85 -11.92
N SER A 172 9.71 -1.61 -11.66
CA SER A 172 10.85 -0.95 -12.29
C SER A 172 11.72 -0.30 -11.22
N TYR A 173 12.89 0.20 -11.60
CA TYR A 173 13.77 0.92 -10.66
C TYR A 173 13.09 2.15 -10.04
N VAL A 174 12.19 2.80 -10.79
CA VAL A 174 11.52 4.04 -10.38
C VAL A 174 10.21 3.75 -9.64
N ASN A 175 9.45 2.76 -10.12
CA ASN A 175 8.21 2.26 -9.51
C ASN A 175 8.38 0.78 -9.15
N PRO A 176 8.93 0.44 -7.97
CA PRO A 176 9.17 -0.95 -7.62
C PRO A 176 7.90 -1.80 -7.48
N VAL A 177 6.74 -1.18 -7.25
CA VAL A 177 5.42 -1.84 -7.13
C VAL A 177 4.39 -1.00 -7.88
N ASP A 178 4.38 -1.07 -9.21
CA ASP A 178 3.49 -0.27 -10.08
C ASP A 178 2.06 -0.83 -10.11
N TYR A 179 1.38 -0.80 -8.96
CA TYR A 179 0.03 -1.35 -8.80
C TYR A 179 -1.06 -0.51 -9.49
N ILE A 180 -0.81 0.78 -9.78
CA ILE A 180 -1.79 1.64 -10.46
C ILE A 180 -2.01 1.16 -11.90
N GLN A 181 -0.99 0.61 -12.55
CA GLN A 181 -1.15 -0.03 -13.85
C GLN A 181 -2.23 -1.13 -13.84
N ILE A 182 -2.25 -1.96 -12.78
CA ILE A 182 -3.26 -3.01 -12.62
C ILE A 182 -4.64 -2.39 -12.33
N VAL A 183 -4.71 -1.36 -11.48
CA VAL A 183 -5.96 -0.64 -11.21
C VAL A 183 -6.55 -0.07 -12.50
N ASP A 184 -5.73 0.55 -13.36
CA ASP A 184 -6.17 1.12 -14.62
C ASP A 184 -6.76 0.05 -15.57
N GLN A 185 -6.05 -1.06 -15.74
CA GLN A 185 -6.51 -2.21 -16.55
C GLN A 185 -7.81 -2.84 -16.04
N LEU A 186 -8.02 -2.87 -14.72
CA LEU A 186 -9.18 -3.52 -14.14
C LEU A 186 -10.43 -2.64 -14.17
N TYR A 187 -10.27 -1.33 -13.93
CA TYR A 187 -11.39 -0.44 -13.62
C TYR A 187 -11.59 0.71 -14.62
N PHE A 188 -10.63 0.96 -15.51
CA PHE A 188 -10.68 2.12 -16.41
C PHE A 188 -10.32 1.81 -17.87
N ASP A 189 -10.08 0.54 -18.22
CA ASP A 189 -9.89 0.12 -19.61
C ASP A 189 -11.23 0.25 -20.40
N PRO A 190 -11.29 1.11 -21.44
CA PRO A 190 -12.50 1.36 -22.23
C PRO A 190 -13.10 0.12 -22.91
N GLN A 191 -12.31 -0.95 -23.10
CA GLN A 191 -12.81 -2.15 -23.80
C GLN A 191 -13.80 -2.96 -22.95
N LYS A 192 -13.80 -2.82 -21.61
CA LYS A 192 -14.76 -3.52 -20.73
C LYS A 192 -16.15 -2.87 -20.71
N GLU A 193 -16.25 -1.55 -20.88
CA GLU A 193 -17.53 -0.84 -20.88
C GLU A 193 -18.44 -1.25 -22.05
N ARG A 194 -17.86 -1.68 -23.18
CA ARG A 194 -18.60 -2.16 -24.36
C ARG A 194 -19.25 -3.53 -24.19
N ASN A 195 -18.73 -4.37 -23.30
CA ASN A 195 -19.26 -5.73 -23.10
C ASN A 195 -20.36 -5.78 -22.02
N SER A 196 -20.37 -4.86 -21.07
CA SER A 196 -21.42 -4.78 -20.03
C SER A 196 -22.72 -4.13 -20.53
N SER A 197 -22.67 -3.40 -21.65
CA SER A 197 -23.81 -2.69 -22.24
C SER A 197 -24.58 -3.52 -23.29
N ASN A 198 -24.09 -4.72 -23.64
CA ASN A 198 -24.73 -5.62 -24.60
C ASN A 198 -25.61 -6.73 -23.97
N GLY A 199 -25.78 -6.72 -22.64
CA GLY A 199 -26.57 -7.72 -21.89
C GLY A 199 -28.02 -7.32 -21.58
N TYR A 200 -28.47 -6.16 -22.05
CA TYR A 200 -29.88 -5.73 -21.97
C TYR A 200 -30.39 -5.39 -23.37
N LYS A 201 -30.72 -6.43 -24.14
CA LYS A 201 -31.68 -6.36 -25.23
C LYS A 201 -32.52 -7.62 -25.24
#